data_AF-A0A553BBE5-F1
#
_entry.id   AF-A0A553BBE5-F1
#
_cell.length_a   1.000
_cell.length_b   1.000
_cell.length_c   1.000
_cell.angle_alpha   90.00
_cell.angle_beta   90.00
_cell.angle_gamma   90.00
#
_symmetry.space_group_name_H-M   'P 1'
#
loop_
_entity.id
_entity.type
_entity.pdbx_description
1 polymer ?
#
loop_
_entity_poly.entity_id
_entity_poly.type
_entity_poly.pdbx_seq_one_letter_code
_entity_poly.pdbx_strand_id
1 'polypeptide(L)'
;MKKIFLLILLGFTLTSIGQETEPVQFRRVYTIMTSATEEVGAKEEVEKRETTLFYNYQGTRNIKIYKEDGSTEIYVKTGPIEEGKTDGGIAWQGGLYLGENGAEIFIQLFDDQEYGVRLLFTGVGIICLQ
;
A
#
# COMPACT_ATOMS: atom_id res chain seq x y z
N MET A 1 23.70 12.52 45.72
CA MET A 1 24.12 12.94 44.36
C MET A 1 24.14 11.78 43.35
N LYS A 2 24.76 10.62 43.64
CA LYS A 2 24.77 9.46 42.72
C LYS A 2 23.37 8.96 42.25
N LYS A 3 22.36 9.04 43.12
CA LYS A 3 20.99 8.59 42.81
C LYS A 3 20.25 9.49 41.80
N ILE A 4 20.57 10.78 41.77
CA ILE A 4 19.97 11.74 40.82
C ILE A 4 20.55 11.53 39.43
N PHE A 5 21.86 11.26 39.35
CA PHE A 5 22.54 10.96 38.08
C PHE A 5 21.97 9.70 37.40
N LEU A 6 21.67 8.67 38.19
CA LEU A 6 21.01 7.44 37.68
C LEU A 6 19.60 7.68 37.16
N LEU A 7 18.84 8.60 37.78
CA LEU A 7 17.49 8.97 37.34
C LEU A 7 17.50 9.75 36.02
N ILE A 8 18.48 10.65 35.85
CA ILE A 8 18.67 11.40 34.60
C ILE A 8 19.14 10.46 33.48
N LEU A 9 20.03 9.51 33.78
CA LEU A 9 20.49 8.51 32.81
C LEU A 9 19.35 7.59 32.37
N LEU A 10 18.48 7.17 33.29
CA LEU A 10 17.30 6.35 32.99
C LEU A 10 16.28 7.14 32.14
N GLY A 11 16.09 8.43 32.41
CA GLY A 11 15.21 9.30 31.63
C GLY A 11 15.66 9.49 30.18
N PHE A 12 16.97 9.52 29.93
CA PHE A 12 17.53 9.62 28.57
C PHE A 12 17.38 8.32 27.76
N THR A 13 17.47 7.15 28.40
CA THR A 13 17.34 5.87 27.68
C THR A 13 15.91 5.57 27.21
N LEU A 14 14.90 6.19 27.81
CA LEU A 14 13.49 5.96 27.45
C LEU A 14 13.01 6.82 26.27
N THR A 15 13.69 7.92 25.94
CA THR A 15 13.29 8.80 24.83
C THR A 15 13.86 8.38 23.48
N SER A 16 14.85 7.49 23.45
CA SER A 16 15.54 7.07 22.21
C SER A 16 14.86 5.92 21.46
N ILE A 17 13.80 5.31 22.00
CA ILE A 17 13.16 4.11 21.41
C ILE A 17 11.89 4.47 20.60
N GLY A 18 11.45 5.73 20.62
CA GLY A 18 10.16 6.15 20.03
C GLY A 18 10.21 6.83 18.66
N GLN A 19 11.38 6.96 18.02
CA GLN A 19 11.44 7.50 16.65
C GLN A 19 11.14 6.38 15.65
N GLU A 20 9.86 6.04 15.50
CA GLU A 20 9.39 5.45 14.25
C GLU A 20 9.74 6.48 13.15
N THR A 21 10.77 6.21 12.36
CA THR A 21 11.06 6.99 11.16
C THR A 21 9.79 7.06 10.35
N GLU A 22 9.23 8.27 10.15
CA GLU A 22 8.01 8.39 9.36
C GLU A 22 8.23 7.71 8.01
N PRO A 23 7.31 6.83 7.59
CA PRO A 23 7.47 6.11 6.35
C PRO A 23 7.57 7.11 5.21
N VAL A 24 8.66 7.02 4.45
CA VAL A 24 8.92 7.91 3.32
C VAL A 24 7.77 7.75 2.32
N GLN A 25 7.10 8.86 2.02
CA GLN A 25 6.08 8.91 0.97
C GLN A 25 6.73 8.68 -0.38
N PHE A 26 6.16 7.80 -1.20
CA PHE A 26 6.64 7.58 -2.57
C PHE A 26 5.48 7.50 -3.56
N ARG A 27 5.78 7.88 -4.80
CA ARG A 27 4.82 7.97 -5.91
C ARG A 27 5.16 6.91 -6.96
N ARG A 28 4.15 6.18 -7.45
CA ARG A 28 4.24 5.38 -8.68
C ARG A 28 3.13 5.77 -9.65
N VAL A 29 3.46 5.78 -10.93
CA VAL A 29 2.52 6.02 -12.04
C VAL A 29 2.36 4.69 -12.77
N TYR A 30 1.12 4.35 -13.06
CA TYR A 30 0.73 3.17 -13.82
C TYR A 30 -0.05 3.65 -15.04
N THR A 31 0.23 3.08 -16.21
CA THR A 31 -0.38 3.51 -17.48
C THR A 31 -1.23 2.42 -18.13
N ILE A 32 -1.11 1.18 -17.65
CA ILE A 32 -1.87 0.03 -18.13
C ILE A 32 -2.65 -0.56 -16.95
N MET A 33 -3.95 -0.75 -17.16
CA MET A 33 -4.86 -1.36 -16.19
C MET A 33 -5.46 -2.61 -16.82
N THR A 34 -5.35 -3.75 -16.14
CA THR A 34 -6.00 -5.00 -16.55
C THR A 34 -6.96 -5.43 -15.47
N SER A 35 -8.24 -5.62 -15.79
CA SER A 35 -9.24 -6.12 -14.86
C SER A 35 -9.70 -7.53 -15.25
N ALA A 36 -9.96 -8.34 -14.23
CA ALA A 36 -10.55 -9.66 -14.38
C ALA A 36 -11.51 -9.91 -13.21
N THR A 37 -12.67 -10.48 -13.50
CA THR A 37 -13.58 -10.99 -12.47
C THR A 37 -13.18 -12.42 -12.11
N GLU A 38 -13.58 -12.88 -10.93
CA GLU A 38 -13.32 -14.26 -10.48
C GLU A 38 -14.18 -15.31 -11.22
N GLU A 39 -15.00 -14.89 -12.19
CA GLU A 39 -15.88 -15.79 -12.95
C GLU A 39 -15.09 -16.62 -13.97
N VAL A 40 -15.40 -17.92 -14.02
CA VAL A 40 -14.77 -18.84 -14.98
C VAL A 40 -15.10 -18.42 -16.40
N GLY A 41 -14.08 -18.01 -17.17
CA GLY A 41 -14.22 -17.54 -18.54
C GLY A 41 -14.40 -16.02 -18.69
N ALA A 42 -14.22 -15.25 -17.61
CA ALA A 42 -14.16 -13.81 -17.67
C ALA A 42 -13.08 -13.34 -18.65
N LYS A 43 -13.43 -12.35 -19.48
CA LYS A 43 -12.46 -11.74 -20.39
C LYS A 43 -11.63 -10.73 -19.60
N GLU A 44 -10.32 -10.76 -19.81
CA GLU A 44 -9.45 -9.69 -19.36
C GLU A 44 -9.75 -8.44 -20.18
N GLU A 45 -10.06 -7.35 -19.48
CA GLU A 45 -10.19 -6.04 -20.10
C GLU A 45 -8.90 -5.26 -19.86
N VAL A 46 -8.26 -4.87 -20.95
CA VAL A 46 -7.02 -4.08 -20.91
C VAL A 46 -7.34 -2.65 -21.33
N GLU A 47 -7.12 -1.71 -20.42
CA GLU A 47 -7.29 -0.29 -20.66
C GLU A 47 -5.95 0.44 -20.51
N LYS A 48 -5.72 1.43 -21.38
CA LYS A 48 -4.65 2.41 -21.19
C LYS A 48 -5.22 3.60 -20.45
N ARG A 49 -4.80 3.79 -19.20
CA ARG A 49 -5.25 4.86 -18.32
C ARG A 49 -4.12 5.21 -17.36
N GLU A 50 -3.83 6.50 -17.21
CA GLU A 50 -2.87 6.95 -16.19
C GLU A 50 -3.52 6.92 -14.79
N THR A 51 -2.93 6.15 -13.89
CA THR A 51 -3.31 6.11 -12.47
C THR A 51 -2.07 6.30 -11.62
N THR A 52 -2.08 7.29 -10.73
CA THR A 52 -0.96 7.56 -9.82
C THR A 52 -1.30 7.09 -8.41
N LEU A 53 -0.44 6.27 -7.80
CA LEU A 53 -0.54 5.89 -6.40
C LEU A 53 0.54 6.62 -5.58
N PHE A 54 0.10 7.26 -4.51
CA PHE A 54 0.96 7.77 -3.43
C PHE A 54 0.89 6.80 -2.27
N TYR A 55 1.98 6.10 -2.04
CA TYR A 55 2.17 5.21 -0.92
C TYR A 55 2.73 5.98 0.27
N ASN A 56 2.43 5.47 1.46
CA ASN A 56 2.78 6.11 2.71
C ASN A 56 2.27 7.56 2.79
N TYR A 57 1.02 7.78 2.36
CA TYR A 57 0.46 9.12 2.23
C TYR A 57 0.42 9.85 3.57
N GLN A 58 0.95 11.08 3.61
CA GLN A 58 1.03 11.91 4.81
C GLN A 58 1.75 11.24 5.99
N GLY A 59 2.81 10.46 5.72
CA GLY A 59 3.58 9.80 6.78
C GLY A 59 2.84 8.65 7.47
N THR A 60 1.68 8.26 6.95
CA THR A 60 0.93 7.08 7.41
C THR A 60 1.03 5.98 6.37
N ARG A 61 0.83 4.71 6.72
CA ARG A 61 0.81 3.60 5.74
C ARG A 61 -0.44 3.59 4.84
N ASN A 62 -1.15 4.71 4.73
CA ASN A 62 -2.30 4.87 3.85
C ASN A 62 -1.85 5.07 2.40
N ILE A 63 -2.77 4.84 1.47
CA ILE A 63 -2.53 4.99 0.04
C ILE A 63 -3.51 6.01 -0.52
N LYS A 64 -3.03 6.97 -1.31
CA LYS A 64 -3.87 7.86 -2.09
C LYS A 64 -3.77 7.51 -3.57
N ILE A 65 -4.90 7.26 -4.20
CA ILE A 65 -5.00 6.99 -5.64
C ILE A 65 -5.50 8.26 -6.33
N TYR A 66 -4.80 8.68 -7.39
CA TYR A 66 -5.20 9.73 -8.31
C TYR A 66 -5.55 9.08 -9.64
N LYS A 67 -6.82 9.20 -10.05
CA LYS A 67 -7.37 8.60 -11.28
C LYS A 67 -7.23 9.60 -12.44
N GLU A 68 -7.27 9.11 -13.67
CA GLU A 68 -7.14 9.93 -14.89
C GLU A 68 -8.20 11.05 -15.00
N ASP A 69 -9.41 10.80 -14.50
CA ASP A 69 -10.50 11.80 -14.45
C ASP A 69 -10.25 12.94 -13.46
N GLY A 70 -9.11 12.93 -12.76
CA GLY A 70 -8.73 13.91 -11.74
C GLY A 70 -9.34 13.65 -10.37
N SER A 71 -10.18 12.63 -10.23
CA SER A 71 -10.69 12.22 -8.93
C SER A 71 -9.61 11.55 -8.10
N THR A 72 -9.74 11.67 -6.78
CA THR A 72 -8.83 11.04 -5.84
C THR A 72 -9.59 10.25 -4.80
N GLU A 73 -8.97 9.20 -4.31
CA GLU A 73 -9.52 8.38 -3.25
C GLU A 73 -8.41 7.98 -2.26
N ILE A 74 -8.70 8.09 -0.98
CA ILE A 74 -7.78 7.72 0.10
C ILE A 74 -8.23 6.36 0.66
N TYR A 75 -7.28 5.44 0.74
CA TYR A 75 -7.44 4.11 1.29
C TYR A 75 -6.69 4.04 2.61
N VAL A 76 -7.45 3.87 3.70
CA VAL A 76 -6.92 3.81 5.06
C VAL A 76 -6.59 2.37 5.42
N LYS A 77 -5.37 2.11 5.87
CA LYS A 77 -4.95 0.75 6.25
C LYS A 77 -5.71 0.26 7.49
N THR A 78 -6.33 -0.91 7.41
CA THR A 78 -7.13 -1.49 8.51
C THR A 78 -6.50 -2.74 9.12
N GLY A 79 -5.67 -3.46 8.37
CA GLY A 79 -5.00 -4.71 8.80
C GLY A 79 -3.49 -4.59 8.92
N PRO A 80 -2.77 -5.65 9.30
CA PRO A 80 -1.30 -5.73 9.20
C PRO A 80 -0.82 -5.67 7.73
N ILE A 81 0.49 -5.48 7.52
CA ILE A 81 1.10 -5.76 6.22
C ILE A 81 1.47 -7.24 6.19
N GLU A 82 1.13 -7.88 5.09
CA GLU A 82 1.45 -9.26 4.77
C GLU A 82 2.52 -9.29 3.68
N GLU A 83 3.33 -10.34 3.69
CA GLU A 83 4.35 -10.59 2.68
C GLU A 83 4.13 -12.00 2.14
N GLY A 84 4.40 -12.20 0.85
CA GLY A 84 4.20 -13.49 0.23
C GLY A 84 4.91 -13.61 -1.11
N LYS A 85 4.64 -14.73 -1.78
CA LYS A 85 5.09 -14.99 -3.15
C LYS A 85 3.93 -15.50 -3.99
N THR A 86 3.93 -15.18 -5.27
CA THR A 86 3.04 -15.82 -6.25
C THR A 86 3.47 -17.26 -6.51
N ASP A 87 2.64 -18.06 -7.18
CA ASP A 87 3.01 -19.40 -7.63
C ASP A 87 4.23 -19.39 -8.57
N GLY A 88 4.42 -18.29 -9.31
CA GLY A 88 5.60 -18.03 -10.14
C GLY A 88 6.83 -17.55 -9.35
N GLY A 89 6.74 -17.43 -8.02
CA GLY A 89 7.85 -17.05 -7.15
C GLY A 89 8.08 -15.55 -6.98
N ILE A 90 7.21 -14.69 -7.52
CA ILE A 90 7.34 -13.23 -7.43
C ILE A 90 6.94 -12.76 -6.04
N ALA A 91 7.86 -12.11 -5.34
CA ALA A 91 7.63 -11.56 -4.02
C ALA A 91 6.73 -10.33 -4.04
N TRP A 92 5.87 -10.22 -3.02
CA TRP A 92 4.97 -9.10 -2.84
C TRP A 92 4.79 -8.76 -1.36
N GLN A 93 4.44 -7.50 -1.12
CA GLN A 93 3.92 -7.03 0.17
C GLN A 93 2.52 -6.45 -0.05
N GLY A 94 1.62 -6.62 0.91
CA GLY A 94 0.26 -6.11 0.76
C GLY A 94 -0.48 -5.93 2.07
N GLY A 95 -1.67 -5.37 2.01
CA GLY A 95 -2.49 -5.17 3.21
C GLY A 95 -3.93 -4.86 2.86
N LEU A 96 -4.78 -4.93 3.89
CA LEU A 96 -6.19 -4.55 3.79
C LEU A 96 -6.36 -3.05 4.05
N TYR A 97 -7.15 -2.41 3.20
CA TYR A 97 -7.47 -0.99 3.26
C TYR A 97 -8.97 -0.76 3.12
N LEU A 98 -9.45 0.34 3.69
CA LEU A 98 -10.82 0.82 3.60
C LEU A 98 -10.86 2.13 2.83
N GLY A 99 -11.63 2.17 1.74
CA GLY A 99 -11.89 3.38 0.96
C GLY A 99 -12.89 4.32 1.64
N GLU A 100 -12.96 5.56 1.18
CA GLU A 100 -13.89 6.58 1.71
C GLU A 100 -15.36 6.19 1.55
N ASN A 101 -15.68 5.35 0.55
CA ASN A 101 -17.01 4.78 0.31
C ASN A 101 -17.33 3.56 1.17
N GLY A 102 -16.42 3.13 2.06
CA GLY A 102 -16.57 1.94 2.88
C GLY A 102 -16.22 0.62 2.18
N ALA A 103 -15.69 0.66 0.95
CA ALA A 103 -15.22 -0.53 0.25
C ALA A 103 -13.89 -1.01 0.84
N GLU A 104 -13.81 -2.29 1.14
CA GLU A 104 -12.56 -2.95 1.52
C GLU A 104 -11.81 -3.41 0.27
N ILE A 105 -10.51 -3.17 0.27
CA ILE A 105 -9.60 -3.55 -0.82
C ILE A 105 -8.33 -4.14 -0.24
N PHE A 106 -7.82 -5.19 -0.86
CA PHE A 106 -6.47 -5.67 -0.58
C PHE A 106 -5.52 -5.17 -1.66
N ILE A 107 -4.48 -4.44 -1.26
CA ILE A 107 -3.51 -3.85 -2.19
C ILE A 107 -2.21 -4.65 -2.08
N GLN A 108 -1.76 -5.25 -3.17
CA GLN A 108 -0.51 -6.01 -3.31
C GLN A 108 0.48 -5.24 -4.17
N LEU A 109 1.58 -4.83 -3.57
CA LEU A 109 2.72 -4.24 -4.26
C LEU A 109 3.78 -5.30 -4.52
N PHE A 110 4.10 -5.54 -5.78
CA PHE A 110 5.20 -6.43 -6.14
C PHE A 110 6.55 -5.74 -5.97
N ASP A 111 7.54 -6.52 -5.55
CA ASP A 111 8.92 -6.04 -5.39
C ASP A 111 9.53 -5.66 -6.74
N ASP A 112 9.24 -6.49 -7.75
CA ASP A 112 9.59 -6.23 -9.14
C ASP A 112 8.54 -5.30 -9.78
N GLN A 113 9.03 -4.16 -10.29
CA GLN A 113 8.21 -3.11 -10.86
C GLN A 113 7.49 -3.54 -12.13
N GLU A 114 7.99 -4.56 -12.85
CA GLU A 114 7.35 -5.11 -14.05
C GLU A 114 5.94 -5.64 -13.75
N TYR A 115 5.71 -6.15 -12.53
CA TYR A 115 4.41 -6.69 -12.11
C TYR A 115 3.50 -5.64 -11.45
N GLY A 116 4.03 -4.44 -11.20
CA GLY A 116 3.27 -3.28 -10.75
C GLY A 116 2.56 -3.46 -9.41
N VAL A 117 1.25 -3.19 -9.37
CA VAL A 117 0.40 -3.33 -8.18
C VAL A 117 -0.87 -4.07 -8.55
N ARG A 118 -1.37 -4.91 -7.65
CA ARG A 118 -2.67 -5.55 -7.76
C ARG A 118 -3.63 -5.00 -6.70
N LEU A 119 -4.81 -4.62 -7.14
CA LEU A 119 -5.92 -4.09 -6.38
C LEU A 119 -7.02 -5.14 -6.37
N LEU A 120 -7.27 -5.75 -5.21
CA LEU A 120 -8.24 -6.84 -5.05
C LEU A 120 -9.48 -6.29 -4.33
N PHE A 121 -10.56 -6.13 -5.09
CA PHE A 121 -11.90 -5.86 -4.58
C PHE A 121 -12.68 -7.18 -4.44
N THR A 122 -13.76 -7.18 -3.67
CA THR A 122 -14.64 -8.35 -3.58
C THR A 122 -15.13 -8.77 -4.97
N GLY A 123 -14.65 -9.93 -5.46
CA GLY A 123 -15.03 -10.51 -6.75
C GLY A 123 -14.37 -9.92 -8.00
N VAL A 124 -13.49 -8.90 -7.85
CA VAL A 124 -12.80 -8.24 -8.98
C VAL A 124 -11.33 -7.96 -8.63
N GLY A 125 -10.42 -8.48 -9.46
CA GLY A 125 -9.01 -8.14 -9.42
C GLY A 125 -8.64 -7.14 -10.50
N ILE A 126 -7.88 -6.11 -10.14
CA ILE A 126 -7.31 -5.15 -11.09
C ILE A 126 -5.80 -5.15 -10.92
N ILE A 127 -5.06 -5.23 -12.02
CA ILE A 127 -3.60 -5.12 -12.07
C ILE A 127 -3.24 -3.81 -12.77
N CYS A 128 -2.41 -2.99 -12.12
CA CYS A 128 -1.89 -1.75 -12.66
C CYS A 128 -0.40 -1.91 -12.96
N LEU A 129 0.00 -1.67 -14.21
CA LEU A 129 1.37 -1.81 -14.71
C LEU A 129 1.90 -0.44 -15.18
N GLN A 130 3.22 -0.26 -15.11
CA GLN A 130 3.90 0.98 -15.48
C GLN A 130 3.89 1.22 -16.98
#